data_AF-A0A3D1HSG8-F1
#
_entry.id   AF-A0A3D1HSG8-F1
#
_cell.length_a   1.000
_cell.length_b   1.000
_cell.length_c   1.000
_cell.angle_alpha   90.00
_cell.angle_beta   90.00
_cell.angle_gamma   90.00
#
_symmetry.space_group_name_H-M   'P 1'
#
loop_
_entity.id
_entity.type
_entity.pdbx_description
1 polymer ?
#
loop_
_entity_poly.entity_id
_entity_poly.type
_entity_poly.pdbx_seq_one_letter_code
_entity_poly.pdbx_strand_id
1 'polypeptide(L)'
;MSRKTILLVGTYDTKQDELTFLASTIQQAGGRVLAMDVSVLGDASVLGDASVFWESDQPVAISKHDVAAAAGMDIAAVIASPDENLAMQAMARGAAKLAGDAHLAGKFDGVLALGGSMGTDLALDLCAALPIGVPKYIISTVAFSPMIPPARLPADIQMILWAGGLYGLSSVCKSALSQAAGAVLGACQTVLPPDPDKPMIGMTSLGLSTLTYMADLKPELEARGFEVAVFHATGMGGRAFESLASQGAFAAVMDFCTQELGNHVHGSSISAGDTRLKGAGAAATPQIVAPGCYDLVDVIGWQELDDKWQGYPTHAHNRLIT
;
A
#
# COMPACT_ATOMS: atom_id res chain seq x y z
N MET A 1 -0.37 -16.30 22.84
CA MET A 1 -0.77 -15.83 21.50
C MET A 1 0.03 -16.62 20.47
N SER A 2 -0.57 -16.97 19.33
CA SER A 2 0.18 -17.59 18.24
C SER A 2 1.25 -16.63 17.73
N ARG A 3 2.39 -17.17 17.32
CA ARG A 3 3.51 -16.39 16.78
C ARG A 3 3.10 -15.80 15.43
N LYS A 4 3.18 -14.48 15.27
CA LYS A 4 2.82 -13.79 14.01
C LYS A 4 3.87 -14.01 12.94
N THR A 5 3.45 -14.24 11.70
CA THR A 5 4.33 -14.54 10.57
C THR A 5 4.39 -13.37 9.60
N ILE A 6 5.60 -12.91 9.28
CA ILE A 6 5.84 -11.82 8.33
C ILE A 6 6.31 -12.41 7.01
N LEU A 7 5.62 -12.07 5.92
CA LEU A 7 6.13 -12.28 4.57
C LEU A 7 7.25 -11.28 4.33
N LEU A 8 8.50 -11.75 4.28
CA LEU A 8 9.67 -10.93 4.01
C LEU A 8 10.05 -11.04 2.54
N VAL A 9 9.91 -9.93 1.81
CA VAL A 9 10.09 -9.88 0.35
C VAL A 9 11.30 -9.02 0.00
N GLY A 10 12.17 -9.55 -0.86
CA GLY A 10 13.29 -8.78 -1.39
C GLY A 10 14.11 -9.56 -2.41
N THR A 11 15.12 -8.89 -2.97
CA THR A 11 16.06 -9.49 -3.92
C THR A 11 17.21 -10.14 -3.15
N TYR A 12 17.09 -11.45 -2.87
CA TYR A 12 18.08 -12.17 -2.06
C TYR A 12 19.45 -12.31 -2.74
N ASP A 13 19.55 -12.14 -4.05
CA ASP A 13 20.83 -12.11 -4.78
C ASP A 13 21.71 -10.89 -4.48
N THR A 14 21.11 -9.78 -4.04
CA THR A 14 21.77 -8.48 -3.91
C THR A 14 21.63 -7.85 -2.53
N LYS A 15 20.63 -8.26 -1.75
CA LYS A 15 20.25 -7.68 -0.44
C LYS A 15 20.19 -8.72 0.68
N GLN A 16 20.97 -9.78 0.54
CA GLN A 16 20.95 -10.90 1.47
C GLN A 16 21.29 -10.50 2.91
N ASP A 17 22.31 -9.68 3.11
CA ASP A 17 22.73 -9.24 4.44
C ASP A 17 21.59 -8.48 5.13
N GLU A 18 20.96 -7.56 4.42
CA GLU A 18 19.82 -6.78 4.90
C GLU A 18 18.60 -7.66 5.23
N LEU A 19 18.27 -8.59 4.35
CA LEU A 19 17.16 -9.53 4.53
C LEU A 19 17.42 -10.48 5.72
N THR A 20 18.65 -10.94 5.89
CA THR A 20 19.06 -11.80 7.02
C THR A 20 18.99 -11.01 8.34
N PHE A 21 19.44 -9.76 8.34
CA PHE A 21 19.31 -8.87 9.49
C PHE A 21 17.83 -8.63 9.87
N LEU A 22 16.96 -8.36 8.88
CA LEU A 22 15.52 -8.22 9.12
C LEU A 22 14.91 -9.50 9.68
N ALA A 23 15.23 -10.65 9.08
CA ALA A 23 14.71 -11.94 9.52
C ALA A 23 15.10 -12.24 10.98
N SER A 24 16.38 -12.08 11.33
CA SER A 24 16.86 -12.27 12.70
C SER A 24 16.19 -11.30 13.69
N THR A 25 15.99 -10.03 13.30
CA THR A 25 15.33 -9.03 14.14
C THR A 25 13.87 -9.40 14.42
N ILE A 26 13.11 -9.80 13.39
CA ILE A 26 11.73 -10.27 13.53
C ILE A 26 11.68 -11.50 14.45
N GLN A 27 12.62 -12.43 14.27
CA GLN A 27 12.66 -13.66 15.07
C GLN A 27 13.01 -13.41 16.54
N GLN A 28 13.96 -12.54 16.82
CA GLN A 28 14.33 -12.14 18.18
C GLN A 28 13.18 -11.43 18.90
N ALA A 29 12.36 -10.68 18.16
CA ALA A 29 11.13 -10.06 18.67
C ALA A 29 9.93 -11.03 18.79
N GLY A 30 10.15 -12.32 18.51
CA GLY A 30 9.11 -13.34 18.63
C GLY A 30 8.15 -13.43 17.44
N GLY A 31 8.52 -12.96 16.24
CA GLY A 31 7.79 -13.18 14.98
C GLY A 31 8.38 -14.33 14.15
N ARG A 32 7.64 -14.88 13.19
CA ARG A 32 8.12 -15.86 12.19
C ARG A 32 8.36 -15.14 10.86
N VAL A 33 9.16 -15.75 9.99
CA VAL A 33 9.47 -15.18 8.68
C VAL A 33 9.12 -16.21 7.62
N LEU A 34 8.30 -15.79 6.65
CA LEU A 34 8.08 -16.48 5.39
C LEU A 34 8.84 -15.69 4.33
N ALA A 35 9.94 -16.23 3.82
CA ALA A 35 10.78 -15.53 2.84
C ALA A 35 10.26 -15.73 1.41
N MET A 36 10.19 -14.63 0.65
CA MET A 36 9.90 -14.61 -0.78
C MET A 36 11.03 -13.91 -1.54
N ASP A 37 11.67 -14.67 -2.44
CA ASP A 37 12.73 -14.16 -3.29
C ASP A 37 12.17 -13.62 -4.61
N VAL A 38 12.44 -12.34 -4.87
CA VAL A 38 12.06 -11.64 -6.10
C VAL A 38 13.27 -11.23 -6.95
N SER A 39 14.43 -11.85 -6.72
CA SER A 39 15.62 -11.68 -7.55
C SER A 39 15.41 -12.14 -9.00
N VAL A 40 16.06 -11.45 -9.94
CA VAL A 40 16.03 -11.81 -11.36
C VAL A 40 17.24 -12.65 -11.76
N LEU A 41 18.45 -12.19 -11.41
CA LEU A 41 19.69 -12.75 -11.94
C LEU A 41 20.27 -13.83 -11.02
N GLY A 42 20.74 -13.44 -9.85
CA GLY A 42 21.47 -14.33 -8.96
C GLY A 42 20.56 -15.29 -8.21
N ASP A 43 21.13 -16.35 -7.66
CA ASP A 43 20.44 -17.25 -6.75
C ASP A 43 20.60 -16.78 -5.31
N ALA A 44 19.55 -16.99 -4.52
CA ALA A 44 19.56 -16.69 -3.10
C ALA A 44 20.58 -17.61 -2.40
N SER A 45 21.64 -17.05 -1.80
CA SER A 45 22.68 -17.85 -1.14
C SER A 45 22.35 -18.16 0.33
N VAL A 46 21.07 -18.42 0.63
CA VAL A 46 20.47 -18.30 1.97
C VAL A 46 20.87 -19.44 2.94
N LEU A 47 21.92 -20.18 2.62
CA LEU A 47 22.53 -21.18 3.49
C LEU A 47 23.80 -20.59 4.11
N GLY A 48 23.75 -20.12 5.36
CA GLY A 48 24.99 -19.74 6.05
C GLY A 48 24.86 -19.07 7.42
N ASP A 49 23.78 -18.34 7.71
CA ASP A 49 23.66 -17.64 9.01
C ASP A 49 22.89 -18.49 10.03
N ALA A 50 23.62 -19.13 10.94
CA ALA A 50 23.08 -19.93 12.04
C ALA A 50 22.23 -19.13 13.05
N SER A 51 22.19 -17.79 12.93
CA SER A 51 21.35 -16.92 13.78
C SER A 51 19.89 -16.82 13.34
N VAL A 52 19.54 -17.36 12.16
CA VAL A 52 18.17 -17.37 11.65
C VAL A 52 17.60 -18.79 11.65
N PHE A 53 16.48 -18.97 12.34
CA PHE A 53 15.76 -20.25 12.37
C PHE A 53 14.78 -20.31 11.21
N TRP A 54 15.16 -21.04 10.16
CA TRP A 54 14.25 -21.36 9.06
C TRP A 54 13.43 -22.59 9.44
N GLU A 55 12.12 -22.56 9.15
CA GLU A 55 11.24 -23.68 9.46
C GLU A 55 11.43 -24.90 8.57
N SER A 56 12.14 -24.71 7.46
CA SER A 56 12.47 -25.76 6.53
C SER A 56 13.94 -25.64 6.14
N ASP A 57 14.51 -26.74 5.64
CA ASP A 57 15.86 -26.76 5.06
C ASP A 57 15.97 -25.85 3.83
N GLN A 58 14.83 -25.39 3.29
CA GLN A 58 14.73 -24.31 2.31
C GLN A 58 14.46 -22.98 3.03
N PRO A 59 15.47 -22.10 3.13
CA PRO A 59 15.33 -20.82 3.81
C PRO A 59 14.46 -19.81 3.04
N VAL A 60 14.29 -19.99 1.73
CA VAL A 60 13.33 -19.25 0.89
C VAL A 60 12.13 -20.15 0.63
N ALA A 61 10.97 -19.78 1.17
CA ALA A 61 9.74 -20.57 1.03
C ALA A 61 9.03 -20.34 -0.32
N ILE A 62 9.20 -19.15 -0.91
CA ILE A 62 8.69 -18.80 -2.23
C ILE A 62 9.88 -18.33 -3.07
N SER A 63 10.32 -19.14 -4.01
CA SER A 63 11.51 -18.87 -4.81
C SER A 63 11.23 -17.91 -5.97
N LYS A 64 12.28 -17.32 -6.55
CA LYS A 64 12.17 -16.54 -7.80
C LYS A 64 11.55 -17.34 -8.96
N HIS A 65 11.72 -18.67 -8.97
CA HIS A 65 11.12 -19.54 -9.98
C HIS A 65 9.60 -19.65 -9.78
N ASP A 66 9.15 -19.78 -8.53
CA ASP A 66 7.72 -19.76 -8.21
C ASP A 66 7.09 -18.43 -8.60
N VAL A 67 7.79 -17.32 -8.29
CA VAL A 67 7.37 -15.96 -8.65
C VAL A 67 7.26 -15.80 -10.17
N ALA A 68 8.28 -16.19 -10.93
CA ALA A 68 8.24 -16.14 -12.39
C ALA A 68 7.09 -17.02 -12.95
N ALA A 69 6.93 -18.24 -12.42
CA ALA A 69 5.87 -19.16 -12.84
C ALA A 69 4.48 -18.60 -12.59
N ALA A 70 4.27 -17.94 -11.45
CA ALA A 70 3.02 -17.25 -11.13
C ALA A 70 2.71 -16.08 -12.08
N ALA A 71 3.73 -15.51 -12.71
CA ALA A 71 3.59 -14.51 -13.78
C ALA A 71 3.42 -15.14 -15.18
N GLY A 72 3.35 -16.47 -15.29
CA GLY A 72 3.22 -17.19 -16.55
C GLY A 72 4.54 -17.31 -17.34
N MET A 73 5.68 -17.16 -16.67
CA MET A 73 7.02 -17.21 -17.26
C MET A 73 7.90 -18.22 -16.51
N ASP A 74 8.99 -18.68 -17.12
CA ASP A 74 10.09 -19.27 -16.35
C ASP A 74 11.15 -18.19 -16.04
N ILE A 75 12.03 -18.45 -15.06
CA ILE A 75 13.04 -17.46 -14.68
C ILE A 75 14.01 -17.15 -15.84
N ALA A 76 14.27 -18.12 -16.73
CA ALA A 76 15.18 -17.94 -17.85
C ALA A 76 14.62 -16.93 -18.87
N ALA A 77 13.31 -16.96 -19.10
CA ALA A 77 12.59 -15.99 -19.92
C ALA A 77 12.57 -14.60 -19.28
N VAL A 78 12.44 -14.51 -17.95
CA VAL A 78 12.55 -13.23 -17.22
C VAL A 78 13.96 -12.66 -17.36
N ILE A 79 15.00 -13.48 -17.18
CA ILE A 79 16.41 -13.09 -17.36
C ILE A 79 16.68 -12.64 -18.80
N ALA A 80 16.08 -13.32 -19.79
CA ALA A 80 16.22 -13.00 -21.21
C ALA A 80 15.40 -11.77 -21.65
N SER A 81 14.67 -11.12 -20.75
CA SER A 81 13.92 -9.90 -21.02
C SER A 81 14.83 -8.82 -21.61
N PRO A 82 14.40 -8.08 -22.64
CA PRO A 82 15.23 -7.07 -23.29
C PRO A 82 15.49 -5.84 -22.41
N ASP A 83 14.70 -5.65 -21.35
CA ASP A 83 14.80 -4.53 -20.42
C ASP A 83 14.51 -4.99 -18.98
N GLU A 84 15.22 -4.39 -18.03
CA GLU A 84 15.15 -4.70 -16.60
C GLU A 84 13.76 -4.36 -16.03
N ASN A 85 13.16 -3.26 -16.47
CA ASN A 85 11.82 -2.89 -16.02
C ASN A 85 10.78 -3.94 -16.42
N LEU A 86 10.85 -4.50 -17.63
CA LEU A 86 9.93 -5.58 -18.05
C LEU A 86 10.11 -6.85 -17.21
N ALA A 87 11.36 -7.20 -16.88
CA ALA A 87 11.65 -8.33 -16.00
C ALA A 87 11.06 -8.09 -14.59
N MET A 88 11.31 -6.92 -14.01
CA MET A 88 10.80 -6.55 -12.69
C MET A 88 9.27 -6.47 -12.63
N GLN A 89 8.61 -5.99 -13.69
CA GLN A 89 7.14 -6.01 -13.78
C GLN A 89 6.58 -7.45 -13.84
N ALA A 90 7.27 -8.38 -14.50
CA ALA A 90 6.87 -9.78 -14.46
C ALA A 90 7.00 -10.36 -13.05
N MET A 91 8.12 -10.11 -12.39
CA MET A 91 8.33 -10.52 -11.00
C MET A 91 7.30 -9.89 -10.05
N ALA A 92 6.92 -8.62 -10.27
CA ALA A 92 5.90 -7.95 -9.47
C ALA A 92 4.53 -8.59 -9.60
N ARG A 93 4.08 -8.91 -10.82
CA ARG A 93 2.81 -9.63 -11.04
C ARG A 93 2.81 -10.99 -10.36
N GLY A 94 3.90 -11.74 -10.47
CA GLY A 94 4.06 -13.04 -9.83
C GLY A 94 4.04 -12.95 -8.31
N ALA A 95 4.78 -12.00 -7.74
CA ALA A 95 4.90 -11.79 -6.31
C ALA A 95 3.57 -11.33 -5.71
N ALA A 96 2.87 -10.39 -6.36
CA ALA A 96 1.54 -9.94 -5.97
C ALA A 96 0.52 -11.09 -5.96
N LYS A 97 0.51 -11.92 -7.01
CA LYS A 97 -0.37 -13.10 -7.08
C LYS A 97 -0.09 -14.07 -5.93
N LEU A 98 1.17 -14.45 -5.73
CA LEU A 98 1.54 -15.41 -4.68
C LEU A 98 1.32 -14.86 -3.27
N ALA A 99 1.55 -13.56 -3.05
CA ALA A 99 1.25 -12.92 -1.77
C ALA A 99 -0.25 -12.96 -1.48
N GLY A 100 -1.11 -12.65 -2.46
CA GLY A 100 -2.56 -12.78 -2.34
C GLY A 100 -3.00 -14.21 -2.01
N ASP A 101 -2.52 -15.19 -2.79
CA ASP A 101 -2.85 -16.61 -2.60
C ASP A 101 -2.38 -17.12 -1.21
N ALA A 102 -1.17 -16.77 -0.80
CA ALA A 102 -0.60 -17.16 0.48
C ALA A 102 -1.34 -16.50 1.65
N HIS A 103 -1.80 -15.25 1.50
CA HIS A 103 -2.60 -14.58 2.51
C HIS A 103 -3.97 -15.24 2.67
N LEU A 104 -4.66 -15.53 1.56
CA LEU A 104 -5.93 -16.26 1.57
C LEU A 104 -5.81 -17.64 2.23
N ALA A 105 -4.66 -18.30 2.06
CA ALA A 105 -4.33 -19.56 2.72
C ALA A 105 -3.86 -19.41 4.19
N GLY A 106 -3.88 -18.21 4.75
CA GLY A 106 -3.50 -17.93 6.14
C GLY A 106 -2.02 -18.16 6.45
N LYS A 107 -1.12 -18.00 5.47
CA LYS A 107 0.31 -18.31 5.62
C LYS A 107 1.12 -17.21 6.30
N PHE A 108 0.63 -15.97 6.29
CA PHE A 108 1.28 -14.84 6.95
C PHE A 108 0.25 -13.82 7.45
N ASP A 109 0.67 -13.02 8.43
CA ASP A 109 -0.14 -12.01 9.11
C ASP A 109 0.16 -10.57 8.63
N GLY A 110 1.32 -10.31 8.06
CA GLY A 110 1.69 -9.03 7.43
C GLY A 110 2.89 -9.14 6.50
N VAL A 111 3.16 -8.10 5.73
CA VAL A 111 4.24 -8.08 4.73
C VAL A 111 5.25 -6.97 4.98
N LEU A 112 6.53 -7.31 4.80
CA LEU A 112 7.65 -6.39 4.82
C LEU A 112 8.45 -6.57 3.53
N ALA A 113 8.47 -5.54 2.68
CA ALA A 113 9.27 -5.53 1.47
C ALA A 113 10.40 -4.50 1.59
N LEU A 114 11.59 -4.80 1.06
CA LEU A 114 12.66 -3.81 0.94
C LEU A 114 13.13 -3.62 -0.51
N GLY A 115 13.55 -2.41 -0.84
CA GLY A 115 14.25 -2.18 -2.10
C GLY A 115 14.64 -0.73 -2.40
N GLY A 116 15.39 -0.59 -3.49
CA GLY A 116 15.59 0.69 -4.18
C GLY A 116 14.34 1.11 -4.96
N SER A 117 14.48 1.90 -6.02
CA SER A 117 13.34 2.30 -6.88
C SER A 117 12.61 1.08 -7.48
N MET A 118 13.34 0.13 -8.06
CA MET A 118 12.73 -1.07 -8.68
C MET A 118 12.08 -2.02 -7.68
N GLY A 119 12.73 -2.26 -6.53
CA GLY A 119 12.11 -3.06 -5.47
C GLY A 119 10.90 -2.38 -4.84
N THR A 120 10.90 -1.03 -4.78
CA THR A 120 9.73 -0.26 -4.34
C THR A 120 8.59 -0.38 -5.35
N ASP A 121 8.89 -0.27 -6.65
CA ASP A 121 7.91 -0.47 -7.73
C ASP A 121 7.19 -1.82 -7.58
N LEU A 122 7.96 -2.91 -7.46
CA LEU A 122 7.43 -4.24 -7.21
C LEU A 122 6.60 -4.33 -5.92
N ALA A 123 7.11 -3.74 -4.84
CA ALA A 123 6.46 -3.80 -3.53
C ALA A 123 5.11 -3.06 -3.51
N LEU A 124 4.93 -2.01 -4.31
CA LEU A 124 3.64 -1.31 -4.44
C LEU A 124 2.56 -2.24 -5.02
N ASP A 125 2.87 -2.98 -6.09
CA ASP A 125 1.94 -3.94 -6.70
C ASP A 125 1.66 -5.10 -5.75
N LEU A 126 2.69 -5.60 -5.06
CA LEU A 126 2.54 -6.65 -4.07
C LEU A 126 1.62 -6.22 -2.91
N CYS A 127 1.80 -5.00 -2.39
CA CYS A 127 0.98 -4.49 -1.30
C CYS A 127 -0.46 -4.22 -1.76
N ALA A 128 -0.65 -3.76 -3.00
CA ALA A 128 -1.98 -3.50 -3.56
C ALA A 128 -2.82 -4.78 -3.73
N ALA A 129 -2.18 -5.94 -3.84
CA ALA A 129 -2.87 -7.24 -3.91
C ALA A 129 -3.41 -7.75 -2.57
N LEU A 130 -3.09 -7.09 -1.46
CA LEU A 130 -3.50 -7.50 -0.12
C LEU A 130 -4.66 -6.63 0.40
N PRO A 131 -5.65 -7.21 1.10
CA PRO A 131 -6.82 -6.47 1.56
C PRO A 131 -6.46 -5.47 2.66
N ILE A 132 -7.32 -4.46 2.85
CA ILE A 132 -7.20 -3.51 3.97
C ILE A 132 -7.24 -4.25 5.31
N GLY A 133 -6.41 -3.80 6.27
CA GLY A 133 -6.27 -4.45 7.58
C GLY A 133 -5.14 -5.48 7.63
N VAL A 134 -4.55 -5.86 6.49
CA VAL A 134 -3.25 -6.56 6.48
C VAL A 134 -2.14 -5.52 6.64
N PRO A 135 -1.27 -5.59 7.66
CA PRO A 135 -0.13 -4.70 7.78
C PRO A 135 0.81 -4.84 6.59
N LYS A 136 1.02 -3.75 5.85
CA LYS A 136 1.88 -3.70 4.64
C LYS A 136 2.93 -2.63 4.83
N TYR A 137 4.19 -3.04 4.87
CA TYR A 137 5.29 -2.15 5.18
C TYR A 137 6.38 -2.21 4.10
N ILE A 138 6.78 -1.05 3.57
CA ILE A 138 7.85 -0.94 2.57
C ILE A 138 9.03 -0.15 3.14
N ILE A 139 10.21 -0.76 3.10
CA ILE A 139 11.50 -0.10 3.33
C ILE A 139 12.02 0.37 1.97
N SER A 140 12.04 1.67 1.72
CA SER A 140 12.33 2.21 0.40
C SER A 140 13.36 3.34 0.43
N THR A 141 14.32 3.33 -0.49
CA THR A 141 15.22 4.48 -0.70
C THR A 141 14.54 5.69 -1.33
N VAL A 142 13.31 5.51 -1.83
CA VAL A 142 12.50 6.54 -2.50
C VAL A 142 11.15 6.74 -1.80
N ALA A 143 11.01 6.30 -0.54
CA ALA A 143 9.80 6.54 0.25
C ALA A 143 9.45 8.03 0.27
N PHE A 144 8.16 8.35 0.13
CA PHE A 144 7.62 9.72 0.11
C PHE A 144 8.13 10.60 -1.06
N SER A 145 8.80 10.00 -2.05
CA SER A 145 9.26 10.72 -3.23
C SER A 145 8.09 11.05 -4.16
N PRO A 146 8.12 12.21 -4.86
CA PRO A 146 7.16 12.51 -5.93
C PRO A 146 7.25 11.53 -7.12
N MET A 147 8.27 10.67 -7.18
CA MET A 147 8.35 9.59 -8.17
C MET A 147 7.29 8.51 -7.97
N ILE A 148 6.79 8.32 -6.74
CA ILE A 148 5.77 7.32 -6.44
C ILE A 148 4.41 7.91 -6.78
N PRO A 149 3.70 7.40 -7.81
CA PRO A 149 2.40 7.93 -8.16
C PRO A 149 1.39 7.61 -7.03
N PRO A 150 0.61 8.60 -6.57
CA PRO A 150 -0.42 8.40 -5.54
C PRO A 150 -1.40 7.25 -5.83
N ALA A 151 -1.67 6.98 -7.12
CA ALA A 151 -2.55 5.89 -7.56
C ALA A 151 -2.06 4.48 -7.21
N ARG A 152 -0.76 4.31 -6.93
CA ARG A 152 -0.17 3.00 -6.59
C ARG A 152 -0.08 2.74 -5.10
N LEU A 153 -0.51 3.68 -4.26
CA LEU A 153 -0.49 3.53 -2.81
C LEU A 153 -1.82 2.92 -2.32
N PRO A 154 -1.83 1.69 -1.78
CA PRO A 154 -3.01 1.15 -1.13
C PRO A 154 -3.35 1.92 0.16
N ALA A 155 -4.62 1.87 0.58
CA ALA A 155 -5.21 2.75 1.59
C ALA A 155 -4.52 2.74 2.98
N ASP A 156 -3.89 1.62 3.36
CA ASP A 156 -3.28 1.38 4.66
C ASP A 156 -1.77 1.05 4.55
N ILE A 157 -1.15 1.42 3.43
CA ILE A 157 0.29 1.22 3.22
C ILE A 157 1.12 2.03 4.21
N GLN A 158 2.19 1.41 4.70
CA GLN A 158 3.19 2.05 5.53
C GLN A 158 4.54 2.00 4.84
N MET A 159 5.33 3.07 4.98
CA MET A 159 6.67 3.15 4.40
C MET A 159 7.65 3.77 5.38
N ILE A 160 8.92 3.37 5.29
CA ILE A 160 10.03 4.06 5.93
C ILE A 160 11.08 4.44 4.87
N LEU A 161 11.65 5.64 5.02
CA LEU A 161 12.78 6.07 4.20
C LEU A 161 14.04 5.33 4.64
N TRP A 162 14.59 4.53 3.73
CA TRP A 162 15.81 3.76 3.97
C TRP A 162 17.07 4.59 3.71
N ALA A 163 17.33 5.53 4.63
CA ALA A 163 18.51 6.39 4.57
C ALA A 163 19.80 5.55 4.60
N GLY A 164 20.66 5.68 3.58
CA GLY A 164 21.92 4.95 3.50
C GLY A 164 21.82 3.46 3.10
N GLY A 165 20.68 3.02 2.56
CA GLY A 165 20.41 1.64 2.16
C GLY A 165 21.00 1.16 0.83
N LEU A 166 21.93 1.92 0.24
CA LEU A 166 22.41 1.63 -1.11
C LEU A 166 23.21 0.32 -1.15
N TYR A 167 24.06 0.07 -0.15
CA TYR A 167 24.95 -1.08 -0.11
C TYR A 167 25.41 -1.41 1.32
N GLY A 168 25.01 -2.56 1.84
CA GLY A 168 25.55 -3.15 3.07
C GLY A 168 24.94 -2.62 4.38
N LEU A 169 25.33 -3.29 5.47
CA LEU A 169 24.77 -3.07 6.81
C LEU A 169 25.52 -2.02 7.64
N SER A 170 25.37 -0.75 7.29
CA SER A 170 25.78 0.36 8.16
C SER A 170 24.90 0.47 9.42
N SER A 171 25.34 1.23 10.44
CA SER A 171 24.52 1.51 11.62
C SER A 171 23.23 2.26 11.28
N VAL A 172 23.27 3.15 10.28
CA VAL A 172 22.10 3.87 9.77
C VAL A 172 21.13 2.90 9.11
N CYS A 173 21.64 1.98 8.28
CA CYS A 173 20.85 0.93 7.65
C CYS A 173 20.17 0.05 8.70
N LYS A 174 20.93 -0.51 9.65
CA LYS A 174 20.40 -1.36 10.73
C LYS A 174 19.31 -0.65 11.56
N SER A 175 19.44 0.65 11.79
CA SER A 175 18.44 1.44 12.52
C SER A 175 17.11 1.54 11.75
N ALA A 176 17.14 1.77 10.44
CA ALA A 176 15.91 1.80 9.63
C ALA A 176 15.28 0.41 9.50
N LEU A 177 16.10 -0.61 9.25
CA LEU A 177 15.65 -2.00 9.13
C LEU A 177 14.99 -2.51 10.42
N SER A 178 15.60 -2.26 11.60
CA SER A 178 15.04 -2.73 12.87
C SER A 178 13.74 -2.03 13.26
N GLN A 179 13.61 -0.73 12.95
CA GLN A 179 12.35 0.01 13.13
C GLN A 179 11.23 -0.58 12.27
N ALA A 180 11.50 -0.88 11.00
CA ALA A 180 10.52 -1.48 10.10
C ALA A 180 10.09 -2.89 10.55
N ALA A 181 11.04 -3.72 10.98
CA ALA A 181 10.78 -5.04 11.55
C ALA A 181 9.87 -4.95 12.79
N GLY A 182 10.17 -4.02 13.72
CA GLY A 182 9.34 -3.77 14.90
C GLY A 182 7.95 -3.24 14.54
N ALA A 183 7.87 -2.31 13.58
CA ALA A 183 6.61 -1.70 13.17
C ALA A 183 5.64 -2.71 12.55
N VAL A 184 6.10 -3.51 11.57
CA VAL A 184 5.24 -4.52 10.93
C VAL A 184 4.81 -5.61 11.91
N LEU A 185 5.72 -6.08 12.77
CA LEU A 185 5.41 -7.13 13.74
C LEU A 185 4.44 -6.62 14.82
N GLY A 186 4.68 -5.41 15.34
CA GLY A 186 3.79 -4.76 16.29
C GLY A 186 2.39 -4.54 15.69
N ALA A 187 2.31 -4.09 14.44
CA ALA A 187 1.04 -3.96 13.73
C ALA A 187 0.32 -5.32 13.59
N CYS A 188 1.03 -6.40 13.25
CA CYS A 188 0.44 -7.75 13.18
C CYS A 188 -0.10 -8.26 14.52
N GLN A 189 0.44 -7.78 15.65
CA GLN A 189 0.01 -8.16 16.99
C GLN A 189 -1.22 -7.37 17.47
N THR A 190 -1.43 -6.16 16.95
CA THR A 190 -2.45 -5.23 17.48
C THR A 190 -3.55 -4.89 16.49
N VAL A 191 -3.37 -5.21 15.20
CA VAL A 191 -4.35 -4.86 14.16
C VAL A 191 -5.71 -5.49 14.46
N LEU A 192 -6.75 -4.68 14.26
CA LEU A 192 -8.13 -5.11 14.24
C LEU A 192 -8.57 -5.08 12.77
N PRO A 193 -8.70 -6.24 12.10
CA PRO A 193 -9.18 -6.26 10.73
C PRO A 193 -10.64 -5.77 10.68
N PRO A 194 -11.10 -5.25 9.52
CA PRO A 194 -12.51 -4.95 9.32
C PRO A 194 -13.37 -6.17 9.65
N ASP A 195 -14.54 -5.94 10.25
CA ASP A 195 -15.48 -6.99 10.59
C ASP A 195 -16.19 -7.48 9.30
N PRO A 196 -15.97 -8.73 8.85
CA PRO A 196 -16.56 -9.22 7.60
C PRO A 196 -18.08 -9.40 7.70
N ASP A 197 -18.63 -9.51 8.92
CA ASP A 197 -20.06 -9.72 9.15
C ASP A 197 -20.84 -8.40 9.19
N LYS A 198 -20.14 -7.26 9.19
CA LYS A 198 -20.75 -5.93 9.30
C LYS A 198 -20.72 -5.20 7.95
N PRO A 199 -21.89 -4.98 7.30
CA PRO A 199 -21.93 -4.31 6.01
C PRO A 199 -21.44 -2.86 6.14
N MET A 200 -20.42 -2.51 5.34
CA MET A 200 -19.79 -1.19 5.40
C MET A 200 -20.42 -0.22 4.40
N ILE A 201 -20.67 1.01 4.84
CA ILE A 201 -21.01 2.15 3.99
C ILE A 201 -19.78 3.04 3.88
N GLY A 202 -19.33 3.27 2.66
CA GLY A 202 -18.32 4.29 2.39
C GLY A 202 -18.98 5.65 2.26
N MET A 203 -18.45 6.69 2.91
CA MET A 203 -18.91 8.07 2.76
C MET A 203 -17.73 9.03 2.54
N THR A 204 -17.83 9.96 1.58
CA THR A 204 -16.80 11.01 1.38
C THR A 204 -17.18 12.31 2.09
N SER A 205 -16.21 13.05 2.61
CA SER A 205 -16.42 14.38 3.21
C SER A 205 -15.15 15.25 3.21
N LEU A 206 -15.28 16.57 3.33
CA LEU A 206 -14.20 17.52 3.66
C LEU A 206 -14.09 17.84 5.17
N GLY A 207 -14.85 17.13 6.00
CA GLY A 207 -14.84 17.30 7.46
C GLY A 207 -16.13 17.93 8.01
N LEU A 208 -16.28 17.86 9.34
CA LEU A 208 -17.51 18.25 10.05
C LEU A 208 -17.82 19.74 9.95
N SER A 209 -16.82 20.58 9.77
CA SER A 209 -17.00 22.03 9.63
C SER A 209 -17.67 22.42 8.32
N THR A 210 -17.47 21.61 7.27
CA THR A 210 -17.93 21.92 5.91
C THR A 210 -19.17 21.12 5.57
N LEU A 211 -19.17 19.82 5.90
CA LEU A 211 -20.19 18.86 5.52
C LEU A 211 -20.76 18.19 6.77
N THR A 212 -21.72 18.87 7.40
CA THR A 212 -22.29 18.49 8.70
C THR A 212 -23.19 17.27 8.66
N TYR A 213 -23.73 16.89 7.48
CA TYR A 213 -24.68 15.78 7.31
C TYR A 213 -24.17 14.46 7.91
N MET A 214 -22.85 14.25 7.95
CA MET A 214 -22.27 13.00 8.43
C MET A 214 -22.45 12.80 9.94
N ALA A 215 -22.60 13.90 10.70
CA ALA A 215 -22.89 13.85 12.13
C ALA A 215 -24.28 13.25 12.42
N ASP A 216 -25.24 13.51 11.54
CA ASP A 216 -26.61 13.01 11.67
C ASP A 216 -26.74 11.60 11.05
N LEU A 217 -26.11 11.36 9.90
CA LEU A 217 -26.25 10.09 9.17
C LEU A 217 -25.52 8.93 9.83
N LYS A 218 -24.29 9.13 10.32
CA LYS A 218 -23.46 8.02 10.82
C LYS A 218 -24.13 7.26 11.99
N PRO A 219 -24.61 7.92 13.06
CA PRO A 219 -25.27 7.20 14.16
C PRO A 219 -26.52 6.44 13.73
N GLU A 220 -27.33 7.02 12.84
CA GLU A 220 -28.57 6.41 12.35
C GLU A 220 -28.32 5.19 11.46
N LEU A 221 -27.24 5.20 10.67
CA LEU A 221 -26.81 4.06 9.87
C LEU A 221 -26.21 2.95 10.76
N GLU A 222 -25.41 3.33 11.77
CA GLU A 222 -24.84 2.38 12.73
C GLU A 222 -25.91 1.71 13.59
N ALA A 223 -26.95 2.45 14.01
CA ALA A 223 -28.10 1.89 14.71
C ALA A 223 -28.87 0.86 13.87
N ARG A 224 -28.76 0.92 12.54
CA ARG A 224 -29.32 -0.07 11.61
C ARG A 224 -28.39 -1.26 11.32
N GLY A 225 -27.22 -1.31 11.97
CA GLY A 225 -26.27 -2.41 11.87
C GLY A 225 -25.17 -2.22 10.83
N PHE A 226 -25.10 -1.07 10.15
CA PHE A 226 -24.00 -0.78 9.22
C PHE A 226 -22.74 -0.32 9.97
N GLU A 227 -21.58 -0.55 9.36
CA GLU A 227 -20.38 0.23 9.66
C GLU A 227 -20.31 1.42 8.71
N VAL A 228 -19.85 2.58 9.17
CA VAL A 228 -19.70 3.76 8.30
C VAL A 228 -18.26 4.25 8.35
N ALA A 229 -17.57 4.11 7.22
CA ALA A 229 -16.22 4.61 7.01
C ALA A 229 -16.27 5.94 6.25
N VAL A 230 -15.77 7.01 6.88
CA VAL A 230 -15.76 8.36 6.30
C VAL A 230 -14.36 8.70 5.77
N PHE A 231 -14.27 9.05 4.50
CA PHE A 231 -13.02 9.32 3.78
C PHE A 231 -12.89 10.82 3.52
N HIS A 232 -11.73 11.37 3.85
CA HIS A 232 -11.43 12.78 3.62
C HIS A 232 -11.10 13.02 2.14
N ALA A 233 -11.89 13.82 1.44
CA ALA A 233 -11.77 14.05 0.00
C ALA A 233 -10.62 15.03 -0.38
N THR A 234 -9.39 14.71 0.01
CA THR A 234 -8.16 15.50 -0.24
C THR A 234 -7.17 14.77 -1.14
N GLY A 235 -7.68 14.06 -2.15
CA GLY A 235 -6.93 13.29 -3.12
C GLY A 235 -6.68 11.86 -2.65
N MET A 236 -5.88 11.67 -1.60
CA MET A 236 -5.54 10.33 -1.12
C MET A 236 -6.73 9.59 -0.48
N GLY A 237 -7.58 10.30 0.27
CA GLY A 237 -8.78 9.67 0.84
C GLY A 237 -9.78 9.25 -0.23
N GLY A 238 -9.96 10.05 -1.29
CA GLY A 238 -10.73 9.65 -2.46
C GLY A 238 -10.14 8.46 -3.21
N ARG A 239 -8.81 8.34 -3.33
CA ARG A 239 -8.17 7.14 -3.92
C ARG A 239 -8.44 5.90 -3.10
N ALA A 240 -8.28 5.98 -1.78
CA ALA A 240 -8.58 4.88 -0.89
C ALA A 240 -10.06 4.47 -1.02
N PHE A 241 -10.95 5.45 -1.07
CA PHE A 241 -12.38 5.25 -1.26
C PHE A 241 -12.72 4.55 -2.59
N GLU A 242 -12.21 5.04 -3.72
CA GLU A 242 -12.46 4.42 -5.04
C GLU A 242 -11.86 3.02 -5.14
N SER A 243 -10.67 2.80 -4.56
CA SER A 243 -10.03 1.49 -4.51
C SER A 243 -10.91 0.47 -3.79
N LEU A 244 -11.39 0.80 -2.59
CA LEU A 244 -12.30 -0.06 -1.82
C LEU A 244 -13.65 -0.25 -2.53
N ALA A 245 -14.19 0.81 -3.13
CA ALA A 245 -15.44 0.72 -3.88
C ALA A 245 -15.31 -0.22 -5.09
N SER A 246 -14.22 -0.13 -5.86
CA SER A 246 -13.95 -1.00 -7.01
C SER A 246 -13.78 -2.48 -6.64
N GLN A 247 -13.35 -2.75 -5.39
CA GLN A 247 -13.22 -4.09 -4.84
C GLN A 247 -14.54 -4.64 -4.28
N GLY A 248 -15.62 -3.87 -4.32
CA GLY A 248 -16.91 -4.25 -3.73
C GLY A 248 -16.89 -4.28 -2.20
N ALA A 249 -15.98 -3.55 -1.55
CA ALA A 249 -15.83 -3.57 -0.09
C ALA A 249 -17.00 -2.88 0.65
N PHE A 250 -17.85 -2.13 -0.06
CA PHE A 250 -18.98 -1.42 0.52
C PHE A 250 -20.31 -2.04 0.12
N ALA A 251 -21.22 -2.13 1.08
CA ALA A 251 -22.64 -2.42 0.85
C ALA A 251 -23.37 -1.26 0.15
N ALA A 252 -22.94 -0.03 0.41
CA ALA A 252 -23.41 1.17 -0.30
C ALA A 252 -22.34 2.27 -0.25
N VAL A 253 -22.38 3.14 -1.26
CA VAL A 253 -21.49 4.29 -1.43
C VAL A 253 -22.31 5.57 -1.30
N MET A 254 -21.92 6.43 -0.35
CA MET A 254 -22.48 7.76 -0.10
C MET A 254 -21.45 8.83 -0.49
N ASP A 255 -21.43 9.12 -1.78
CA ASP A 255 -20.44 9.97 -2.41
C ASP A 255 -20.87 11.43 -2.43
N PHE A 256 -20.84 12.04 -1.25
CA PHE A 256 -21.42 13.36 -1.03
C PHE A 256 -20.43 14.51 -1.19
N CYS A 257 -19.15 14.23 -1.43
CA CYS A 257 -18.10 15.24 -1.57
C CYS A 257 -17.31 14.98 -2.86
N THR A 258 -17.76 15.58 -3.95
CA THR A 258 -17.25 15.29 -5.31
C THR A 258 -16.13 16.24 -5.76
N GLN A 259 -15.66 17.11 -4.88
CA GLN A 259 -14.63 18.10 -5.19
C GLN A 259 -13.37 17.52 -5.87
N GLU A 260 -12.91 16.33 -5.48
CA GLU A 260 -11.72 15.71 -6.09
C GLU A 260 -11.87 15.44 -7.59
N LEU A 261 -13.11 15.36 -8.09
CA LEU A 261 -13.39 15.35 -9.53
C LEU A 261 -13.09 16.73 -10.14
N GLY A 262 -13.52 17.81 -9.49
CA GLY A 262 -13.15 19.18 -9.88
C GLY A 262 -11.62 19.36 -9.88
N ASN A 263 -10.96 18.91 -8.82
CA ASN A 263 -9.49 18.90 -8.75
C ASN A 263 -8.87 18.15 -9.93
N HIS A 264 -9.40 16.97 -10.27
CA HIS A 264 -8.93 16.17 -11.41
C HIS A 264 -9.11 16.91 -12.75
N VAL A 265 -10.31 17.42 -13.01
CA VAL A 265 -10.67 18.13 -14.25
C VAL A 265 -9.78 19.36 -14.47
N HIS A 266 -9.42 20.05 -13.39
CA HIS A 266 -8.57 21.23 -13.46
C HIS A 266 -7.06 20.94 -13.35
N GLY A 267 -6.66 19.66 -13.30
CA GLY A 267 -5.25 19.25 -13.29
C GLY A 267 -4.54 19.49 -11.96
N SER A 268 -5.26 19.51 -10.84
CA SER A 268 -4.66 19.51 -9.51
C SER A 268 -4.15 18.12 -9.13
N SER A 269 -2.99 18.09 -8.47
CA SER A 269 -2.41 16.88 -7.88
C SER A 269 -3.16 16.37 -6.64
N ILE A 270 -4.01 17.21 -6.03
CA ILE A 270 -4.89 16.84 -4.90
C ILE A 270 -6.14 16.16 -5.47
N SER A 271 -5.94 15.04 -6.16
CA SER A 271 -6.98 14.38 -6.94
C SER A 271 -7.04 12.90 -6.62
N ALA A 272 -8.26 12.36 -6.67
CA ALA A 272 -8.51 10.93 -6.59
C ALA A 272 -8.18 10.17 -7.89
N GLY A 273 -7.84 10.88 -8.96
CA GLY A 273 -7.51 10.31 -10.27
C GLY A 273 -8.71 10.12 -11.18
N ASP A 274 -8.47 9.45 -12.30
CA ASP A 274 -9.41 9.23 -13.39
C ASP A 274 -10.50 8.20 -13.04
N THR A 275 -10.33 7.45 -11.96
CA THR A 275 -11.32 6.49 -11.44
C THR A 275 -12.39 7.13 -10.57
N ARG A 276 -12.30 8.43 -10.25
CA ARG A 276 -13.26 9.11 -9.36
C ARG A 276 -14.70 8.96 -9.87
N LEU A 277 -15.61 8.57 -8.97
CA LEU A 277 -17.02 8.19 -9.16
C LEU A 277 -17.26 6.88 -9.91
N LYS A 278 -16.23 6.12 -10.30
CA LYS A 278 -16.39 4.93 -11.16
C LYS A 278 -16.36 3.62 -10.39
N GLY A 279 -15.71 3.55 -9.22
CA GLY A 279 -15.49 2.30 -8.50
C GLY A 279 -16.79 1.58 -8.12
N ALA A 280 -17.75 2.31 -7.55
CA ALA A 280 -19.03 1.75 -7.14
C ALA A 280 -19.82 1.16 -8.33
N GLY A 281 -19.89 1.90 -9.44
CA GLY A 281 -20.56 1.44 -10.66
C GLY A 281 -19.91 0.19 -11.26
N ALA A 282 -18.57 0.13 -11.25
CA ALA A 282 -17.82 -1.03 -11.74
C ALA A 282 -18.07 -2.29 -10.90
N ALA A 283 -18.24 -2.14 -9.58
CA ALA A 283 -18.54 -3.24 -8.65
C ALA A 283 -20.05 -3.53 -8.48
N ALA A 284 -20.92 -2.80 -9.19
CA ALA A 284 -22.39 -2.84 -9.02
C ALA A 284 -22.86 -2.52 -7.58
N THR A 285 -22.08 -1.74 -6.84
CA THR A 285 -22.43 -1.26 -5.50
C THR A 285 -23.43 -0.10 -5.60
N PRO A 286 -24.53 -0.11 -4.82
CA PRO A 286 -25.46 1.02 -4.75
C PRO A 286 -24.74 2.34 -4.43
N GLN A 287 -24.94 3.36 -5.27
CA GLN A 287 -24.24 4.64 -5.17
C GLN A 287 -25.23 5.80 -5.08
N ILE A 288 -25.04 6.68 -4.10
CA ILE A 288 -25.76 7.95 -3.95
C ILE A 288 -24.73 9.06 -4.04
N VAL A 289 -24.92 10.02 -4.95
CA VAL A 289 -23.96 11.11 -5.20
C VAL A 289 -24.60 12.45 -4.87
N ALA A 290 -23.86 13.34 -4.21
CA ALA A 290 -24.27 14.73 -3.97
C ALA A 290 -23.13 15.70 -4.32
N PRO A 291 -23.42 16.93 -4.78
CA PRO A 291 -22.40 17.85 -5.28
C PRO A 291 -21.69 18.60 -4.14
N GLY A 292 -21.31 17.94 -3.06
CA GLY A 292 -20.64 18.63 -1.95
C GLY A 292 -19.27 19.17 -2.37
N CYS A 293 -19.02 20.44 -2.02
CA CYS A 293 -17.76 21.14 -2.27
C CYS A 293 -17.35 21.19 -3.75
N TYR A 294 -18.30 21.11 -4.68
CA TYR A 294 -18.03 21.13 -6.13
C TYR A 294 -17.52 22.50 -6.64
N ASP A 295 -17.63 23.54 -5.82
CA ASP A 295 -17.35 24.94 -6.10
C ASP A 295 -15.90 25.36 -5.82
N LEU A 296 -15.04 24.40 -5.40
CA LEU A 296 -13.65 24.68 -5.05
C LEU A 296 -12.67 23.71 -5.72
N VAL A 297 -11.44 24.19 -5.93
CA VAL A 297 -10.32 23.39 -6.44
C VAL A 297 -9.16 23.53 -5.48
N ASP A 298 -8.75 22.42 -4.86
CA ASP A 298 -7.57 22.41 -3.98
C ASP A 298 -6.30 22.38 -4.83
N VAL A 299 -5.29 23.15 -4.45
CA VAL A 299 -3.95 23.08 -5.03
C VAL A 299 -2.87 22.97 -3.95
N ILE A 300 -1.66 22.56 -4.34
CA ILE A 300 -0.54 22.38 -3.40
C ILE A 300 -0.05 23.75 -2.92
N GLY A 301 -0.28 24.06 -1.65
CA GLY A 301 -0.06 25.40 -1.09
C GLY A 301 1.39 25.85 -0.95
N TRP A 302 2.36 24.93 -1.00
CA TRP A 302 3.79 25.27 -0.96
C TRP A 302 4.41 25.49 -2.35
N GLN A 303 3.65 25.23 -3.42
CA GLN A 303 4.08 25.47 -4.80
C GLN A 303 3.62 26.86 -5.26
N GLU A 304 4.30 27.41 -6.26
CA GLU A 304 3.81 28.61 -6.94
C GLU A 304 2.47 28.30 -7.64
N LEU A 305 1.52 29.23 -7.51
CA LEU A 305 0.20 29.07 -8.09
C LEU A 305 0.27 29.29 -9.61
N ASP A 306 -0.24 28.33 -10.37
CA ASP A 306 -0.33 28.40 -11.84
C ASP A 306 -1.13 29.63 -12.31
N ASP A 307 -0.66 30.28 -13.38
CA ASP A 307 -1.24 31.52 -13.92
C ASP A 307 -2.72 31.39 -14.28
N LYS A 308 -3.18 30.18 -14.61
CA LYS A 308 -4.60 29.91 -14.90
C LYS A 308 -5.54 30.25 -13.72
N TRP A 309 -5.00 30.33 -12.50
CA TRP A 309 -5.74 30.67 -11.28
C TRP A 309 -5.73 32.16 -10.96
N GLN A 310 -5.02 32.98 -11.73
CA GLN A 310 -5.01 34.43 -11.53
C GLN A 310 -6.43 35.01 -11.64
N GLY A 311 -6.80 35.85 -10.67
CA GLY A 311 -8.09 36.52 -10.63
C GLY A 311 -9.24 35.71 -10.03
N TYR A 312 -9.03 34.45 -9.66
CA TYR A 312 -10.01 33.67 -8.89
C TYR A 312 -9.87 33.96 -7.38
N PRO A 313 -10.97 33.88 -6.60
CA PRO A 313 -10.88 33.91 -5.14
C PRO A 313 -9.99 32.77 -4.63
N THR A 314 -9.03 33.09 -3.78
CA THR A 314 -8.08 32.12 -3.22
C THR A 314 -8.11 32.16 -1.70
N HIS A 315 -8.00 30.99 -1.06
CA HIS A 315 -7.95 30.89 0.39
C HIS A 315 -6.89 29.86 0.82
N ALA A 316 -5.78 30.34 1.41
CA ALA A 316 -4.79 29.46 1.98
C ALA A 316 -5.34 28.76 3.24
N HIS A 317 -5.76 27.51 3.10
CA HIS A 317 -6.29 26.71 4.21
C HIS A 317 -5.18 26.35 5.22
N ASN A 318 -4.03 25.89 4.71
CA ASN A 318 -2.82 25.64 5.50
C ASN A 318 -1.56 25.65 4.59
N ARG A 319 -0.39 25.27 5.12
CA ARG A 319 0.87 25.26 4.34
C ARG A 319 0.93 24.20 3.23
N LEU A 320 0.01 23.23 3.23
CA LEU A 320 -0.05 22.14 2.27
C LEU A 320 -1.11 22.35 1.20
N ILE A 321 -2.20 23.08 1.51
CA ILE A 321 -3.37 23.24 0.65
C ILE A 321 -3.78 24.71 0.55
N THR A 322 -4.03 25.17 -0.67
CA THR A 322 -4.59 26.48 -1.03
C THR A 322 -5.79 26.32 -1.93
#